data_AF-A0AAV9F7I5-F1
#
_entry.id   AF-A0AAV9F7I5-F1
#
_cell.length_a   1.000
_cell.length_b   1.000
_cell.length_c   1.000
_cell.angle_alpha   90.00
_cell.angle_beta   90.00
_cell.angle_gamma   90.00
#
_symmetry.space_group_name_H-M   'P 1'
#
loop_
_entity.id
_entity.type
_entity.pdbx_description
1 polymer ?
#
loop_
_entity_poly.entity_id
_entity_poly.type
_entity_poly.pdbx_seq_one_letter_code
_entity_poly.pdbx_strand_id
1 'polypeptide(L)'
;MLGFARSIPAFLDPNLKPEELRHGVSFASAASGYDDLTVNFTKALSFDKQLEYLRHYKNQLREVAGFEEEEKIVRNAIFVVSAGTNDFIQNYFMQPQRSKQYTVPAYVDYLISQATRHIKIALM
;
A
#
# COMPACT_ATOMS: atom_id res chain seq x y z
N MET A 1 -25.07 -1.85 6.80
CA MET A 1 -23.89 -1.00 6.52
C MET A 1 -22.97 -1.08 7.73
N LEU A 2 -21.74 -1.57 7.55
CA LEU A 2 -20.67 -1.47 8.55
C LEU A 2 -20.32 0.02 8.67
N GLY A 3 -20.35 0.62 9.86
CA GLY A 3 -20.26 2.06 10.12
C GLY A 3 -18.95 2.76 9.72
N PHE A 4 -18.51 2.62 8.48
CA PHE A 4 -17.41 3.37 7.89
C PHE A 4 -17.88 4.76 7.45
N ALA A 5 -16.97 5.74 7.55
CA ALA A 5 -17.12 7.05 6.94
C ALA A 5 -17.47 6.93 5.44
N ARG A 6 -18.13 7.95 4.88
CA ARG A 6 -18.63 7.97 3.49
C ARG A 6 -17.53 7.69 2.44
N SER A 7 -16.26 7.90 2.81
CA SER A 7 -15.05 7.44 2.12
C SER A 7 -13.92 7.25 3.13
N ILE A 8 -12.91 6.43 2.78
CA ILE A 8 -11.66 6.33 3.54
C ILE A 8 -10.72 7.44 3.06
N PRO A 9 -10.29 8.39 3.93
CA PRO A 9 -9.45 9.50 3.51
C PRO A 9 -8.03 9.04 3.15
N ALA A 10 -7.34 9.81 2.31
CA ALA A 10 -5.94 9.56 2.00
C ALA A 10 -5.06 10.02 3.18
N PHE A 11 -4.04 9.24 3.55
CA PHE A 11 -3.12 9.59 4.63
C PHE A 11 -2.36 10.91 4.39
N LEU A 12 -2.14 11.25 3.11
CA LEU A 12 -1.46 12.49 2.70
C LEU A 12 -2.43 13.64 2.42
N ASP A 13 -3.72 13.53 2.74
CA ASP A 13 -4.64 14.65 2.63
C ASP A 13 -4.26 15.73 3.65
N PRO A 14 -3.92 16.96 3.22
CA PRO A 14 -3.55 18.04 4.14
C PRO A 14 -4.68 18.46 5.09
N ASN A 15 -5.93 18.06 4.81
CA ASN A 15 -7.08 18.35 5.65
C ASN A 15 -7.44 17.21 6.61
N LEU A 16 -6.69 16.09 6.57
CA LEU A 16 -6.91 14.95 7.45
C LEU A 16 -6.67 15.36 8.91
N LYS A 17 -7.73 15.23 9.72
CA LYS A 17 -7.63 15.56 11.14
C LYS A 17 -7.06 14.39 11.92
N PRO A 18 -6.27 14.65 12.99
CA PRO A 18 -5.71 13.58 13.82
C PRO A 18 -6.77 12.62 14.37
N GLU A 19 -7.96 13.09 14.74
CA GLU A 19 -9.01 12.20 15.27
C GLU A 19 -9.58 11.23 14.22
N GLU A 20 -9.49 11.58 12.94
CA GLU A 20 -9.97 10.75 11.84
C GLU A 20 -9.11 9.50 11.65
N LEU A 21 -7.86 9.51 12.12
CA LEU A 21 -6.95 8.35 12.05
C LEU A 21 -7.55 7.09 12.70
N ARG A 22 -8.40 7.24 13.71
CA ARG A 22 -9.08 6.13 14.40
C ARG A 22 -10.06 5.36 13.51
N HIS A 23 -10.51 5.96 12.41
CA HIS A 23 -11.48 5.38 11.48
C HIS A 23 -10.83 4.73 10.25
N GLY A 24 -9.50 4.74 10.18
CA GLY A 24 -8.72 4.20 9.07
C GLY A 24 -8.47 5.21 7.95
N VAL A 25 -7.39 4.97 7.20
CA VAL A 25 -6.91 5.83 6.10
C VAL A 25 -6.41 4.96 4.94
N SER A 26 -6.26 5.58 3.77
CA SER A 26 -5.69 4.95 2.58
C SER A 26 -4.27 5.45 2.33
N PHE A 27 -3.37 4.50 2.03
CA PHE A 27 -1.99 4.77 1.61
C PHE A 27 -1.78 4.54 0.11
N ALA A 28 -2.85 4.17 -0.61
CA ALA A 28 -2.77 3.74 -1.99
C ALA A 28 -2.23 4.87 -2.89
N SER A 29 -1.31 4.54 -3.79
CA SER A 29 -0.83 5.44 -4.84
C SER A 29 -1.18 4.88 -6.20
N ALA A 30 -1.90 5.70 -6.99
CA ALA A 30 -2.23 5.35 -8.36
C ALA A 30 -0.96 5.13 -9.18
N ALA A 31 -1.02 4.20 -10.14
CA ALA A 31 0.11 3.81 -10.99
C ALA A 31 1.30 3.16 -10.24
N SER A 32 1.11 2.73 -8.99
CA SER A 32 2.06 1.90 -8.25
C SER A 32 1.83 0.41 -8.49
N GLY A 33 2.82 -0.41 -8.13
CA GLY A 33 2.79 -1.86 -8.29
C GLY A 33 3.78 -2.55 -7.35
N TYR A 34 3.85 -3.88 -7.41
CA TYR A 34 4.76 -4.68 -6.58
C TYR A 34 6.20 -4.67 -7.09
N ASP A 35 6.42 -4.37 -8.37
CA ASP A 35 7.74 -4.21 -8.95
C ASP A 35 8.18 -2.74 -8.86
N ASP A 36 9.30 -2.48 -8.19
CA ASP A 36 9.82 -1.11 -8.01
C ASP A 36 10.10 -0.41 -9.36
N LEU A 37 10.34 -1.18 -10.42
CA LEU A 37 10.49 -0.64 -11.78
C LEU A 37 9.25 0.13 -12.24
N THR A 38 8.05 -0.22 -11.75
CA THR A 38 6.78 0.40 -12.15
C THR A 38 6.74 1.89 -11.84
N VAL A 39 7.27 2.30 -10.68
CA VAL A 39 7.19 3.70 -10.24
C VAL A 39 8.27 4.60 -10.83
N ASN A 40 9.32 4.01 -11.41
CA ASN A 40 10.39 4.77 -12.10
C ASN A 40 9.84 5.60 -13.25
N PHE A 41 8.68 5.22 -13.81
CA PHE A 41 8.05 5.91 -14.92
C PHE A 41 6.89 6.82 -14.51
N THR A 42 6.33 6.66 -13.31
CA THR A 42 5.00 7.23 -12.98
C THR A 42 5.02 8.31 -11.90
N LYS A 43 6.18 8.65 -11.31
CA LYS A 43 6.28 9.54 -10.12
C LYS A 43 5.36 9.14 -8.96
N ALA A 44 4.78 7.93 -9.01
CA ALA A 44 3.92 7.39 -7.99
C ALA A 44 4.76 6.99 -6.77
N LEU A 45 4.08 6.78 -5.64
CA LEU A 45 4.72 6.23 -4.46
C LEU A 45 4.96 4.73 -4.69
N SER A 46 6.20 4.27 -4.47
CA SER A 46 6.51 2.83 -4.43
C SER A 46 5.67 2.13 -3.38
N PHE A 47 5.46 0.82 -3.52
CA PHE A 47 4.76 0.03 -2.51
C PHE A 47 5.46 0.14 -1.14
N ASP A 48 6.79 0.10 -1.13
CA ASP A 48 7.60 0.30 0.08
C ASP A 48 7.34 1.67 0.74
N LYS A 49 7.14 2.73 -0.05
CA LYS A 49 6.79 4.05 0.50
C LYS A 49 5.38 4.08 1.09
N GLN A 50 4.44 3.34 0.52
CA GLN A 50 3.09 3.18 1.09
C GLN A 50 3.14 2.43 2.43
N LEU A 51 4.00 1.40 2.55
CA LEU A 51 4.26 0.71 3.83
C LEU A 51 4.95 1.61 4.86
N GLU A 52 5.85 2.48 4.42
CA GLU A 52 6.46 3.49 5.30
C GLU A 52 5.38 4.41 5.89
N TYR A 53 4.44 4.87 5.07
CA TYR A 53 3.31 5.67 5.57
C TYR A 53 2.38 4.91 6.49
N LEU A 54 2.19 3.60 6.30
CA LEU A 54 1.48 2.77 7.28
C LEU A 54 2.19 2.79 8.65
N ARG A 55 3.53 2.76 8.69
CA ARG A 55 4.28 2.86 9.96
C ARG A 55 4.13 4.25 10.59
N HIS A 56 4.21 5.31 9.79
CA HIS A 56 3.97 6.67 10.27
C HIS A 56 2.57 6.83 10.83
N TYR A 57 1.57 6.25 10.16
CA TYR A 57 0.19 6.20 10.65
C TYR A 57 0.08 5.50 12.01
N LYS A 58 0.72 4.34 12.20
CA LYS A 58 0.71 3.65 13.52
C LYS A 58 1.27 4.55 14.62
N ASN A 59 2.36 5.27 14.35
CA ASN A 59 2.96 6.20 15.31
C ASN A 59 2.02 7.38 15.62
N GLN A 60 1.44 8.02 14.61
CA GLN A 60 0.50 9.13 14.80
C GLN A 60 -0.80 8.68 15.49
N LEU A 61 -1.30 7.50 15.13
CA LEU A 61 -2.46 6.91 15.79
C LEU A 61 -2.16 6.67 17.27
N ARG A 62 -0.96 6.21 17.63
CA ARG A 62 -0.54 6.05 19.02
C ARG A 62 -0.50 7.37 19.78
N GLU A 63 -0.01 8.45 19.16
CA GLU A 63 0.00 9.79 19.77
C GLU A 63 -1.42 10.30 20.04
N VAL A 64 -2.37 10.03 19.14
CA VAL A 64 -3.76 10.47 19.26
C VAL A 64 -4.59 9.57 20.18
N ALA A 65 -4.37 8.26 20.12
CA ALA A 65 -5.21 7.23 20.73
C ALA A 65 -4.67 6.63 22.02
N GLY A 66 -3.37 6.74 22.26
CA GLY A 66 -2.66 5.96 23.27
C GLY A 66 -2.29 4.57 22.76
N PHE A 67 -1.32 3.96 23.43
CA PHE A 67 -0.73 2.67 23.03
C PHE A 67 -1.76 1.54 22.96
N GLU A 68 -2.57 1.36 24.01
CA GLU A 68 -3.53 0.23 24.09
C GLU A 68 -4.60 0.30 22.99
N GLU A 69 -5.11 1.50 22.72
CA GLU A 69 -6.16 1.67 21.70
C GLU A 69 -5.57 1.60 20.28
N GLU A 70 -4.34 2.09 20.06
CA GLU A 70 -3.63 1.90 18.78
C GLU A 70 -3.46 0.41 18.45
N GLU A 71 -2.92 -0.38 19.38
CA GLU A 71 -2.76 -1.83 19.18
C GLU A 71 -4.09 -2.52 18.90
N LYS A 72 -5.15 -2.14 19.64
CA LYS A 72 -6.48 -2.69 19.44
C LYS A 72 -7.07 -2.34 18.08
N ILE A 73 -6.90 -1.10 17.62
CA ILE A 73 -7.37 -0.66 16.30
C ILE A 73 -6.63 -1.45 15.22
N VAL A 74 -5.28 -1.50 15.27
CA VAL A 74 -4.46 -2.18 14.26
C VAL A 74 -4.74 -3.69 14.23
N ARG A 75 -4.86 -4.33 15.39
CA ARG A 75 -5.13 -5.78 15.49
C ARG A 75 -6.48 -6.18 14.91
N ASN A 76 -7.48 -5.30 15.03
CA ASN A 76 -8.85 -5.57 14.54
C ASN A 76 -9.11 -4.93 13.16
N ALA A 77 -8.11 -4.29 12.56
CA ALA A 77 -8.25 -3.63 11.26
C ALA A 77 -8.38 -4.65 10.12
N ILE A 78 -9.04 -4.22 9.06
CA ILE A 78 -9.05 -4.92 7.77
C ILE A 78 -8.10 -4.19 6.83
N PHE A 79 -7.13 -4.92 6.30
CA PHE A 79 -6.22 -4.41 5.27
C PHE A 79 -6.73 -4.83 3.89
N VAL A 80 -6.85 -3.85 2.98
CA VAL A 80 -7.23 -4.09 1.59
C VAL A 80 -6.08 -3.64 0.70
N VAL A 81 -5.54 -4.56 -0.10
CA VAL A 81 -4.44 -4.31 -1.02
C VAL A 81 -4.89 -4.61 -2.44
N SER A 82 -4.64 -3.67 -3.36
CA SER A 82 -4.88 -3.84 -4.79
C SER A 82 -3.70 -3.26 -5.56
N ALA A 83 -2.87 -4.14 -6.11
CA ALA A 83 -1.68 -3.83 -6.89
C ALA A 83 -1.36 -5.01 -7.82
N GLY A 84 -0.48 -4.82 -8.80
CA GLY A 84 -0.11 -5.85 -9.79
C GLY A 84 -0.44 -5.47 -11.23
N THR A 85 -1.59 -4.82 -11.46
CA THR A 85 -2.05 -4.48 -12.82
C THR A 85 -1.07 -3.52 -13.52
N ASN A 86 -0.57 -2.52 -12.80
CA ASN A 86 0.38 -1.55 -13.36
C ASN A 86 1.73 -2.20 -13.69
N ASP A 87 2.15 -3.24 -12.95
CA ASP A 87 3.41 -3.95 -13.22
C ASP A 87 3.38 -4.65 -14.58
N PHE A 88 2.22 -5.17 -14.99
CA PHE A 88 2.01 -5.75 -16.31
C PHE A 88 1.93 -4.67 -17.39
N ILE A 89 1.05 -3.69 -17.21
CA ILE A 89 0.85 -2.62 -18.20
C ILE A 89 2.18 -1.92 -18.49
N GLN A 90 2.87 -1.47 -17.43
CA GLN A 90 4.06 -0.65 -17.59
C GLN A 90 5.29 -1.49 -17.94
N ASN A 91 5.61 -2.52 -17.16
CA ASN A 91 6.93 -3.17 -17.26
C ASN A 91 6.96 -4.39 -18.18
N TYR A 92 5.80 -4.92 -18.56
CA TYR A 92 5.70 -6.12 -19.40
C TYR A 92 5.21 -5.80 -20.82
N PHE A 93 4.16 -4.98 -20.94
CA PHE A 93 3.53 -4.65 -22.22
C PHE A 93 4.02 -3.34 -22.85
N MET A 94 4.01 -2.22 -22.11
CA MET A 94 4.42 -0.92 -22.66
C MET A 94 5.94 -0.80 -22.76
N GLN A 95 6.66 -1.16 -21.70
CA GLN A 95 8.11 -1.25 -21.69
C GLN A 95 8.51 -2.72 -21.74
N PRO A 96 9.19 -3.21 -22.78
CA PRO A 96 9.49 -4.63 -22.90
C PRO A 96 10.67 -5.08 -22.02
N GLN A 97 10.90 -4.43 -20.87
CA GLN A 97 12.05 -4.76 -20.01
C GLN A 97 11.82 -6.09 -19.29
N ARG A 98 10.63 -6.31 -18.69
CA ARG A 98 10.33 -7.58 -18.01
C ARG A 98 9.96 -8.68 -18.98
N SER A 99 9.34 -8.38 -20.12
CA SER A 99 9.05 -9.39 -21.14
C SER A 99 10.31 -9.95 -21.84
N LYS A 100 11.44 -9.22 -21.80
CA LYS A 100 12.76 -9.74 -22.21
C LYS A 100 13.44 -10.62 -21.15
N GLN A 101 13.03 -10.52 -19.88
CA GLN A 101 13.65 -11.20 -18.75
C GLN A 101 12.84 -12.42 -18.27
N TYR A 102 11.52 -12.36 -18.42
CA TYR A 102 10.59 -13.32 -17.85
C TYR A 102 9.56 -13.74 -18.91
N THR A 103 9.16 -15.01 -18.86
CA THR A 103 7.88 -15.44 -19.41
C THR A 103 6.75 -14.90 -18.52
N VAL A 104 5.50 -14.90 -19.01
CA VAL A 104 4.35 -14.44 -18.21
C VAL A 104 4.25 -15.19 -16.88
N PRO A 105 4.31 -16.55 -16.83
CA PRO A 105 4.26 -17.27 -15.55
C PRO A 105 5.39 -16.87 -14.60
N ALA A 106 6.62 -16.76 -15.10
CA ALA A 106 7.77 -16.39 -14.27
C ALA A 106 7.64 -14.96 -13.71
N TYR A 107 7.03 -14.04 -14.47
CA TYR A 107 6.78 -12.68 -13.98
C TYR A 107 5.66 -12.64 -12.92
N VAL A 108 4.61 -13.45 -13.07
CA VAL A 108 3.58 -13.62 -12.02
C VAL A 108 4.23 -14.15 -10.73
N ASP A 109 5.08 -15.18 -10.82
CA ASP A 109 5.78 -15.73 -9.66
C ASP A 109 6.66 -14.68 -8.98
N TYR A 110 7.36 -13.86 -9.77
CA TYR A 110 8.13 -12.73 -9.26
C TYR A 110 7.23 -11.73 -8.52
N LEU A 111 6.10 -11.30 -9.10
CA LEU A 111 5.18 -10.36 -8.45
C LEU A 111 4.57 -10.93 -7.16
N ILE A 112 4.24 -12.24 -7.13
CA ILE A 112 3.77 -12.92 -5.91
C ILE A 112 4.86 -12.89 -4.84
N SER A 113 6.12 -13.10 -5.21
CA SER A 113 7.24 -13.03 -4.26
C SER A 113 7.39 -11.63 -3.64
N GLN A 114 7.23 -10.58 -4.45
CA GLN A 114 7.27 -9.19 -3.98
C GLN A 114 6.06 -8.87 -3.10
N ALA A 115 4.85 -9.25 -3.51
CA ALA A 115 3.64 -9.08 -2.70
C ALA A 115 3.77 -9.79 -1.34
N THR A 116 4.29 -11.02 -1.33
CA THR A 116 4.53 -11.79 -0.10
C THR A 116 5.55 -11.10 0.81
N ARG A 117 6.64 -10.58 0.24
CA ARG A 117 7.66 -9.79 0.97
C ARG A 117 7.00 -8.57 1.65
N HIS A 118 6.24 -7.80 0.90
CA HIS A 118 5.57 -6.59 1.39
C HIS A 118 4.54 -6.89 2.48
N ILE A 119 3.71 -7.92 2.32
CA ILE A 119 2.70 -8.29 3.32
C ILE A 119 3.35 -8.72 4.62
N LYS A 120 4.44 -9.50 4.57
CA LYS A 120 5.19 -9.87 5.77
C LYS A 120 5.71 -8.64 6.51
N ILE A 121 6.25 -7.66 5.78
CA ILE A 121 6.76 -6.41 6.35
C ILE A 121 5.63 -5.58 6.97
N ALA A 122 4.44 -5.58 6.38
CA ALA A 122 3.29 -4.82 6.88
C ALA A 122 2.71 -5.38 8.18
N LEU A 123 2.82 -6.69 8.39
CA LEU A 123 2.29 -7.41 9.56
C LEU A 123 3.28 -7.52 10.73
N MET A 124 4.52 -7.09 10.55
CA MET A 124 5.54 -6.96 11.61
C MET A 124 5.48 -5.56 12.23
#